data_AF-A0A2A2Q108-F1
#
_entry.id   AF-A0A2A2Q108-F1
#
_cell.length_a   1.000
_cell.length_b   1.000
_cell.length_c   1.000
_cell.angle_alpha   90.00
_cell.angle_beta   90.00
_cell.angle_gamma   90.00
#
_symmetry.space_group_name_H-M   'P 1'
#
loop_
_entity.id
_entity.type
_entity.pdbx_description
1 polymer ?
#
loop_
_entity_poly.entity_id
_entity_poly.type
_entity_poly.pdbx_seq_one_letter_code
_entity_poly.pdbx_strand_id
1 'polypeptide(L)'
;MNVSAETLAAKIVREASRFVGLREVRKNSDWDNPKTPVRDYAIAEELRKLMRPSPWEEGWAYCAAYCEGVVAAALRSLEFPEAKIQRWHKVMTPHCVTSAGNFRARKLLTDKPSTGAVWLARHGTSSNGHAGIVSAASGKSISTIEANTSLDPTTSAKDREGDWITTRVRSIGGTGSLKTMGFVTPQSILALLEA
;
A
#
# COMPACT_ATOMS: atom_id res chain seq x y z
N MET A 1 22.17 -12.43 -4.13
CA MET A 1 21.99 -11.15 -4.84
C MET A 1 21.88 -10.05 -3.79
N ASN A 2 22.68 -8.98 -3.86
CA ASN A 2 22.57 -7.87 -2.90
C ASN A 2 21.70 -6.77 -3.52
N VAL A 3 20.41 -6.80 -3.25
CA VAL A 3 19.45 -5.83 -3.79
C VAL A 3 19.49 -4.56 -2.95
N SER A 4 19.76 -3.42 -3.58
CA SER A 4 19.75 -2.13 -2.89
C SER A 4 18.34 -1.67 -2.58
N ALA A 5 18.20 -0.81 -1.58
CA ALA A 5 16.92 -0.22 -1.21
C ALA A 5 16.31 0.64 -2.33
N GLU A 6 17.13 1.32 -3.12
CA GLU A 6 16.71 2.11 -4.28
C GLU A 6 16.15 1.21 -5.38
N THR A 7 16.77 0.06 -5.61
CA THR A 7 16.28 -0.94 -6.58
C THR A 7 14.93 -1.48 -6.14
N LEU A 8 14.79 -1.85 -4.86
CA LEU A 8 13.52 -2.29 -4.29
C LEU A 8 12.46 -1.18 -4.39
N ALA A 9 12.82 0.07 -4.06
CA ALA A 9 11.92 1.22 -4.14
C ALA A 9 11.34 1.38 -5.55
N ALA A 10 12.20 1.37 -6.57
CA ALA A 10 11.78 1.51 -7.96
C ALA A 10 10.82 0.39 -8.39
N LYS A 11 11.07 -0.86 -7.94
CA LYS A 11 10.18 -1.98 -8.23
C LYS A 11 8.83 -1.86 -7.52
N ILE A 12 8.82 -1.49 -6.24
CA ILE A 12 7.57 -1.27 -5.48
C ILE A 12 6.70 -0.21 -6.18
N VAL A 13 7.28 0.93 -6.55
CA VAL A 13 6.53 1.99 -7.25
C VAL A 13 6.04 1.52 -8.61
N ARG A 14 6.87 0.77 -9.37
CA ARG A 14 6.47 0.20 -10.66
C ARG A 14 5.29 -0.76 -10.52
N GLU A 15 5.34 -1.69 -9.57
CA GLU A 15 4.26 -2.64 -9.32
C GLU A 15 2.97 -1.94 -8.89
N ALA A 16 3.06 -0.92 -8.03
CA ALA A 16 1.91 -0.11 -7.64
C ALA A 16 1.29 0.64 -8.83
N SER A 17 2.13 1.20 -9.70
CA SER A 17 1.68 2.09 -10.78
C SER A 17 0.82 1.38 -11.83
N ARG A 18 0.96 0.05 -11.96
CA ARG A 18 0.19 -0.78 -12.90
C ARG A 18 -1.33 -0.68 -12.68
N PHE A 19 -1.76 -0.50 -11.43
CA PHE A 19 -3.16 -0.53 -11.05
C PHE A 19 -3.79 0.86 -10.96
N VAL A 20 -3.02 1.93 -11.16
CA VAL A 20 -3.53 3.31 -11.09
C VAL A 20 -4.58 3.53 -12.18
N GLY A 21 -5.74 4.04 -11.77
CA GLY A 21 -6.89 4.27 -12.63
C GLY A 21 -7.92 3.13 -12.60
N LEU A 22 -7.64 2.02 -11.92
CA LEU A 22 -8.68 1.03 -11.64
C LEU A 22 -9.71 1.58 -10.68
N ARG A 23 -10.97 1.28 -10.98
CA ARG A 23 -12.15 1.64 -10.20
C ARG A 23 -12.93 0.39 -9.82
N GLU A 24 -13.46 0.36 -8.61
CA GLU A 24 -14.41 -0.66 -8.19
C GLU A 24 -15.68 -0.63 -9.03
N VAL A 25 -16.02 -1.78 -9.59
CA VAL A 25 -17.34 -2.07 -10.19
C VAL A 25 -18.22 -2.88 -9.23
N ARG A 26 -17.61 -3.45 -8.19
CA ARG A 26 -18.28 -4.04 -7.03
C ARG A 26 -17.47 -3.71 -5.79
N LYS A 27 -18.16 -3.20 -4.76
CA LYS A 27 -17.54 -2.71 -3.53
C LYS A 27 -16.49 -3.69 -3.02
N ASN A 28 -15.23 -3.25 -3.00
CA ASN A 28 -14.08 -3.99 -2.47
C ASN A 28 -13.99 -5.45 -2.96
N SER A 29 -14.39 -5.75 -4.18
CA SER A 29 -14.44 -7.15 -4.65
C SER A 29 -14.21 -7.31 -6.14
N ASP A 30 -14.36 -6.24 -6.91
CA ASP A 30 -14.22 -6.30 -8.36
C ASP A 30 -13.87 -4.92 -8.92
N TRP A 31 -12.98 -4.87 -9.92
CA TRP A 31 -12.43 -3.63 -10.47
C TRP A 31 -12.48 -3.63 -12.00
N ASP A 32 -12.42 -2.45 -12.58
CA ASP A 32 -12.28 -2.24 -14.02
C ASP A 32 -11.52 -0.95 -14.31
N ASN A 33 -10.95 -0.84 -15.51
CA ASN A 33 -10.37 0.39 -15.99
C ASN A 33 -11.42 1.15 -16.82
N PRO A 34 -12.03 2.23 -16.31
CA PRO A 34 -13.07 2.95 -17.05
C PRO A 34 -12.55 3.65 -18.33
N LYS A 35 -11.23 3.65 -18.57
CA LYS A 35 -10.62 4.18 -19.80
C LYS A 35 -10.50 3.13 -20.91
N THR A 36 -10.69 1.85 -20.62
CA THR A 36 -10.68 0.81 -21.65
C THR A 36 -12.09 0.63 -22.21
N PRO A 37 -12.26 0.47 -23.54
CA PRO A 37 -13.58 0.36 -24.17
C PRO A 37 -14.29 -0.96 -23.83
N VAL A 38 -13.52 -1.99 -23.46
CA VAL A 38 -14.01 -3.27 -22.96
C VAL A 38 -13.44 -3.48 -21.56
N ARG A 39 -14.23 -4.14 -20.72
CA ARG A 39 -13.86 -4.49 -19.36
C ARG A 39 -12.57 -5.31 -19.33
N ASP A 40 -11.61 -4.87 -18.51
CA ASP A 40 -10.32 -5.53 -18.34
C ASP A 40 -10.37 -6.54 -17.18
N TYR A 41 -10.91 -7.73 -17.47
CA TYR A 41 -10.97 -8.81 -16.48
C TYR A 41 -9.58 -9.31 -16.04
N ALA A 42 -8.57 -9.17 -16.90
CA ALA A 42 -7.23 -9.67 -16.61
C ALA A 42 -6.58 -8.85 -15.50
N ILE A 43 -6.61 -7.51 -15.61
CA ILE A 43 -6.00 -6.64 -14.59
C ILE A 43 -6.74 -6.70 -13.25
N ALA A 44 -8.06 -6.88 -13.27
CA ALA A 44 -8.86 -7.08 -12.06
C ALA A 44 -8.50 -8.39 -11.34
N GLU A 45 -8.30 -9.47 -12.09
CA GLU A 45 -7.87 -10.75 -11.54
C GLU A 45 -6.42 -10.71 -11.06
N GLU A 46 -5.53 -9.99 -11.75
CA GLU A 46 -4.16 -9.73 -11.28
C GLU A 46 -4.16 -9.00 -9.93
N LEU A 47 -4.97 -7.94 -9.79
CA LEU A 47 -5.12 -7.22 -8.53
C LEU A 47 -5.65 -8.13 -7.42
N ARG A 48 -6.66 -8.95 -7.71
CA ARG A 48 -7.20 -9.92 -6.75
C ARG A 48 -6.10 -10.90 -6.30
N LYS A 49 -5.39 -11.52 -7.23
CA LYS A 49 -4.28 -12.45 -6.94
C LYS A 49 -3.16 -11.78 -6.15
N LEU A 50 -2.85 -10.52 -6.44
CA LEU A 50 -1.84 -9.75 -5.71
C LEU A 50 -2.20 -9.60 -4.22
N MET A 51 -3.48 -9.43 -3.90
CA MET A 51 -3.95 -9.25 -2.51
C MET A 51 -4.19 -10.56 -1.75
N ARG A 52 -4.41 -11.68 -2.44
CA ARG A 52 -4.73 -12.99 -1.81
C ARG A 52 -3.73 -13.51 -0.76
N PRO A 53 -2.41 -13.21 -0.80
CA PRO A 53 -1.52 -13.60 0.29
C PRO A 53 -1.85 -12.94 1.64
N SER A 54 -2.52 -11.78 1.60
CA SER A 54 -3.08 -11.14 2.78
C SER A 54 -4.36 -11.89 3.21
N PRO A 55 -4.66 -12.05 4.52
CA PRO A 55 -5.95 -12.55 5.01
C PRO A 55 -7.07 -11.50 4.83
N TRP A 56 -7.21 -11.00 3.61
CA TRP A 56 -8.23 -10.04 3.18
C TRP A 56 -9.39 -10.80 2.54
N GLU A 57 -10.60 -10.35 2.85
CA GLU A 57 -11.85 -10.88 2.30
C GLU A 57 -12.56 -9.87 1.39
N GLU A 58 -13.28 -10.39 0.41
CA GLU A 58 -14.08 -9.56 -0.48
C GLU A 58 -15.11 -8.74 0.32
N GLY A 59 -15.25 -7.45 -0.03
CA GLY A 59 -16.06 -6.49 0.71
C GLY A 59 -15.28 -5.69 1.75
N TRP A 60 -14.11 -6.14 2.20
CA TRP A 60 -13.28 -5.40 3.16
C TRP A 60 -12.43 -4.33 2.47
N ALA A 61 -12.19 -3.22 3.15
CA ALA A 61 -11.23 -2.22 2.67
C ALA A 61 -9.87 -2.88 2.37
N TYR A 62 -9.26 -2.54 1.24
CA TYR A 62 -8.11 -3.29 0.68
C TYR A 62 -6.82 -2.48 0.56
N CYS A 63 -6.76 -1.24 1.07
CA CYS A 63 -5.59 -0.38 0.93
C CYS A 63 -4.30 -1.02 1.49
N ALA A 64 -4.37 -1.67 2.65
CA ALA A 64 -3.24 -2.39 3.24
C ALA A 64 -2.92 -3.70 2.52
N ALA A 65 -3.94 -4.49 2.15
CA ALA A 65 -3.75 -5.74 1.40
C ALA A 65 -3.10 -5.47 0.02
N TYR A 66 -3.50 -4.38 -0.63
CA TYR A 66 -2.87 -3.87 -1.84
C TYR A 66 -1.38 -3.53 -1.61
N CYS A 67 -1.07 -2.74 -0.58
CA CYS A 67 0.33 -2.39 -0.27
C CYS A 67 1.17 -3.64 0.06
N GLU A 68 0.60 -4.58 0.81
CA GLU A 68 1.22 -5.86 1.13
C GLU A 68 1.57 -6.66 -0.14
N GLY A 69 0.58 -6.82 -1.02
CA GLY A 69 0.72 -7.54 -2.28
C GLY A 69 1.70 -6.87 -3.24
N VAL A 70 1.70 -5.55 -3.33
CA VAL A 70 2.64 -4.78 -4.18
C VAL A 70 4.08 -5.01 -3.74
N VAL A 71 4.36 -4.94 -2.43
CA VAL A 71 5.71 -5.20 -1.91
C VAL A 71 6.11 -6.64 -2.18
N ALA A 72 5.22 -7.61 -1.95
CA ALA A 72 5.50 -9.01 -2.22
C ALA A 72 5.76 -9.27 -3.73
N ALA A 73 4.98 -8.65 -4.62
CA ALA A 73 5.19 -8.73 -6.07
C ALA A 73 6.53 -8.14 -6.48
N ALA A 74 6.91 -6.98 -5.92
CA ALA A 74 8.22 -6.37 -6.17
C ALA A 74 9.36 -7.28 -5.71
N LEU A 75 9.26 -7.89 -4.52
CA LEU A 75 10.23 -8.85 -4.01
C LEU A 75 10.34 -10.11 -4.89
N ARG A 76 9.22 -10.68 -5.34
CA ARG A 76 9.21 -11.80 -6.29
C ARG A 76 9.87 -11.43 -7.62
N SER A 77 9.61 -10.23 -8.14
CA SER A 77 10.23 -9.73 -9.37
C SER A 77 11.74 -9.53 -9.28
N LEU A 78 12.27 -9.45 -8.05
CA LEU A 78 13.69 -9.36 -7.71
C LEU A 78 14.26 -10.71 -7.24
N GLU A 79 13.51 -11.80 -7.47
CA GLU A 79 13.92 -13.18 -7.19
C GLU A 79 14.25 -13.45 -5.71
N PHE A 80 13.62 -12.72 -4.79
CA PHE A 80 13.72 -13.07 -3.38
C PHE A 80 13.08 -14.44 -3.12
N PRO A 81 13.72 -15.33 -2.33
CA PRO A 81 13.14 -16.60 -1.96
C PRO A 81 11.80 -16.44 -1.24
N GLU A 82 10.83 -17.30 -1.52
CA GLU A 82 9.49 -17.20 -0.91
C GLU A 82 9.57 -17.26 0.63
N ALA A 83 10.52 -18.00 1.21
CA ALA A 83 10.75 -18.02 2.65
C ALA A 83 11.05 -16.63 3.26
N LYS A 84 11.72 -15.74 2.52
CA LYS A 84 11.93 -14.34 2.93
C LYS A 84 10.65 -13.54 2.78
N ILE A 85 9.92 -13.71 1.67
CA ILE A 85 8.65 -13.03 1.40
C ILE A 85 7.59 -13.40 2.46
N GLN A 86 7.61 -14.63 2.97
CA GLN A 86 6.76 -15.04 4.10
C GLN A 86 7.07 -14.26 5.40
N ARG A 87 8.29 -13.73 5.59
CA ARG A 87 8.59 -12.84 6.74
C ARG A 87 7.84 -11.51 6.61
N TRP A 88 7.69 -10.99 5.39
CA TRP A 88 6.85 -9.82 5.11
C TRP A 88 5.38 -10.08 5.43
N HIS A 89 4.81 -11.16 4.90
CA HIS A 89 3.41 -11.55 5.12
C HIS A 89 3.06 -11.82 6.60
N LYS A 90 4.05 -12.20 7.42
CA LYS A 90 3.85 -12.38 8.88
C LYS A 90 3.75 -11.07 9.66
N VAL A 91 4.18 -9.95 9.09
CA VAL A 91 4.28 -8.65 9.79
C VAL A 91 3.28 -7.64 9.23
N MET A 92 3.16 -7.56 7.91
CA MET A 92 2.15 -6.76 7.24
C MET A 92 0.82 -7.52 7.24
N THR A 93 -0.26 -6.83 7.58
CA THR A 93 -1.62 -7.37 7.65
C THR A 93 -2.57 -6.44 6.90
N PRO A 94 -3.80 -6.86 6.57
CA PRO A 94 -4.79 -5.99 5.95
C PRO A 94 -5.31 -4.89 6.91
N HIS A 95 -4.85 -4.87 8.17
CA HIS A 95 -5.24 -3.88 9.17
C HIS A 95 -4.10 -2.88 9.46
N CYS A 96 -4.20 -1.66 8.90
CA CYS A 96 -3.15 -0.64 8.92
C CYS A 96 -2.57 -0.35 10.31
N VAL A 97 -3.42 -0.21 11.33
CA VAL A 97 -2.99 0.11 12.71
C VAL A 97 -2.22 -1.05 13.34
N THR A 98 -2.63 -2.28 13.04
CA THR A 98 -1.93 -3.50 13.50
C THR A 98 -0.58 -3.63 12.82
N SER A 99 -0.53 -3.45 11.49
CA SER A 99 0.72 -3.44 10.73
C SER A 99 1.69 -2.40 11.29
N ALA A 100 1.24 -1.17 11.54
CA ALA A 100 2.08 -0.13 12.13
C ALA A 100 2.60 -0.52 13.52
N GLY A 101 1.76 -1.14 14.36
CA GLY A 101 2.19 -1.71 15.64
C GLY A 101 3.28 -2.78 15.49
N ASN A 102 3.09 -3.72 14.55
CA ASN A 102 4.02 -4.82 14.27
C ASN A 102 5.40 -4.32 13.82
N PHE A 103 5.44 -3.34 12.91
CA PHE A 103 6.70 -2.73 12.45
C PHE A 103 7.35 -1.87 13.53
N ARG A 104 6.56 -1.12 14.32
CA ARG A 104 7.08 -0.31 15.42
C ARG A 104 7.76 -1.18 16.49
N ALA A 105 7.13 -2.30 16.87
CA ALA A 105 7.71 -3.25 17.84
C ALA A 105 9.05 -3.82 17.40
N ARG A 106 9.29 -3.88 16.08
CA ARG A 106 10.54 -4.33 15.46
C ARG A 106 11.54 -3.21 15.18
N LYS A 107 11.22 -1.95 15.54
CA LYS A 107 11.99 -0.75 15.19
C LYS A 107 12.18 -0.56 13.67
N LEU A 108 11.20 -1.01 12.89
CA LEU A 108 11.17 -0.96 11.42
C LEU A 108 10.12 0.02 10.87
N LEU A 109 9.53 0.84 11.74
CA LEU A 109 8.63 1.92 11.37
C LEU A 109 9.32 3.26 11.64
N THR A 110 9.46 4.10 10.62
CA THR A 110 10.14 5.40 10.70
C THR A 110 9.15 6.56 10.58
N ASP A 111 9.58 7.76 10.97
CA ASP A 111 8.88 9.03 10.72
C ASP A 111 9.31 9.69 9.39
N LYS A 112 10.43 9.25 8.83
CA LYS A 112 10.99 9.76 7.56
C LYS A 112 10.40 8.98 6.37
N PRO A 113 9.68 9.65 5.45
CA PRO A 113 9.23 9.02 4.22
C PRO A 113 10.42 8.77 3.27
N SER A 114 10.28 7.76 2.42
CA SER A 114 11.14 7.54 1.26
C SER A 114 10.33 6.96 0.11
N THR A 115 10.80 7.14 -1.13
CA THR A 115 10.19 6.48 -2.29
C THR A 115 10.17 4.96 -2.10
N GLY A 116 9.06 4.33 -2.48
CA GLY A 116 8.81 2.91 -2.29
C GLY A 116 8.42 2.51 -0.87
N ALA A 117 8.33 3.46 0.08
CA ALA A 117 7.87 3.14 1.43
C ALA A 117 6.37 2.85 1.45
N VAL A 118 5.94 1.95 2.34
CA VAL A 118 4.52 1.84 2.73
C VAL A 118 4.24 2.91 3.77
N TRP A 119 3.42 3.90 3.42
CA TRP A 119 2.85 4.86 4.35
C TRP A 119 1.68 4.22 5.09
N LEU A 120 1.68 4.32 6.42
CA LEU A 120 0.61 3.83 7.28
C LEU A 120 0.03 5.00 8.08
N ALA A 121 -1.29 5.11 8.10
CA ALA A 121 -2.01 6.17 8.79
C ALA A 121 -3.23 5.64 9.56
N ARG A 122 -3.71 6.46 10.50
CA ARG A 122 -4.86 6.18 11.38
C ARG A 122 -5.88 7.32 11.31
N HIS A 123 -7.16 6.99 11.27
CA HIS A 123 -8.22 7.96 11.47
C HIS A 123 -8.44 8.24 12.96
N GLY A 124 -8.09 9.45 13.40
CA GLY A 124 -8.24 9.91 14.78
C GLY A 124 -7.70 8.89 15.79
N THR A 125 -8.55 8.48 16.72
CA THR A 125 -8.27 7.44 17.73
C THR A 125 -8.95 6.10 17.42
N SER A 126 -9.52 5.92 16.23
CA SER A 126 -10.22 4.67 15.85
C SER A 126 -9.23 3.56 15.47
N SER A 127 -9.70 2.31 15.32
CA SER A 127 -8.91 1.22 14.72
C SER A 127 -8.78 1.36 13.20
N ASN A 128 -9.57 2.25 12.57
CA ASN A 128 -9.54 2.45 11.13
C ASN A 128 -8.25 3.17 10.73
N GLY A 129 -7.59 2.66 9.69
CA GLY A 129 -6.43 3.28 9.12
C GLY A 129 -6.45 3.24 7.60
N HIS A 130 -5.41 3.82 7.01
CA HIS A 130 -5.20 3.86 5.58
C HIS A 130 -3.76 3.56 5.25
N ALA A 131 -3.52 3.09 4.03
CA ALA A 131 -2.19 2.78 3.56
C ALA A 131 -1.99 3.22 2.11
N GLY A 132 -0.75 3.56 1.78
CA GLY A 132 -0.36 3.91 0.42
C GLY A 132 1.11 3.64 0.16
N ILE A 133 1.47 3.51 -1.11
CA ILE A 133 2.87 3.42 -1.54
C ILE A 133 3.38 4.83 -1.83
N VAL A 134 4.44 5.27 -1.15
CA VAL A 134 5.08 6.56 -1.43
C VAL A 134 5.79 6.50 -2.78
N SER A 135 5.33 7.28 -3.76
CA SER A 135 5.98 7.39 -5.08
C SER A 135 7.04 8.48 -5.13
N ALA A 136 6.90 9.52 -4.29
CA ALA A 136 7.90 10.57 -4.11
C ALA A 136 7.74 11.24 -2.74
N ALA A 137 8.83 11.78 -2.20
CA ALA A 137 8.83 12.61 -1.00
C ALA A 137 9.62 13.90 -1.26
N SER A 138 9.05 15.05 -0.90
CA SER A 138 9.70 16.34 -1.06
C SER A 138 9.23 17.32 0.02
N GLY A 139 10.20 17.90 0.75
CA GLY A 139 9.92 18.84 1.83
C GLY A 139 9.00 18.23 2.91
N LYS A 140 7.80 18.81 3.06
CA LYS A 140 6.77 18.37 4.03
C LYS A 140 5.65 17.54 3.39
N SER A 141 5.84 17.11 2.13
CA SER A 141 4.81 16.42 1.36
C SER A 141 5.30 15.09 0.82
N ILE A 142 4.36 14.16 0.65
CA ILE A 142 4.54 12.89 -0.03
C ILE A 142 3.54 12.79 -1.18
N SER A 143 3.97 12.19 -2.28
CA SER A 143 3.08 11.65 -3.30
C SER A 143 2.92 10.16 -3.04
N THR A 144 1.69 9.68 -3.10
CA THR A 144 1.32 8.30 -2.78
C THR A 144 0.47 7.70 -3.88
N ILE A 145 0.58 6.38 -4.07
CA ILE A 145 -0.35 5.54 -4.83
C ILE A 145 -1.19 4.78 -3.81
N GLU A 146 -2.50 4.98 -3.84
CA GLU A 146 -3.41 4.50 -2.81
C GLU A 146 -4.57 3.76 -3.43
N ALA A 147 -4.86 2.59 -2.87
CA ALA A 147 -6.03 1.79 -3.18
C ALA A 147 -7.19 2.11 -2.22
N ASN A 148 -8.42 1.75 -2.56
CA ASN A 148 -9.61 2.06 -1.76
C ASN A 148 -9.73 3.56 -1.43
N THR A 149 -9.41 4.44 -2.39
CA THR A 149 -9.33 5.91 -2.18
C THR A 149 -10.27 6.64 -3.14
N SER A 150 -11.12 7.54 -2.63
CA SER A 150 -12.05 8.29 -3.49
C SER A 150 -11.31 9.36 -4.27
N LEU A 151 -11.73 9.66 -5.50
CA LEU A 151 -11.22 10.79 -6.28
C LEU A 151 -11.53 12.16 -5.65
N ASP A 152 -12.54 12.24 -4.78
CA ASP A 152 -12.93 13.46 -4.08
C ASP A 152 -12.54 13.39 -2.58
N PRO A 153 -11.50 14.12 -2.14
CA PRO A 153 -10.99 14.05 -0.76
C PRO A 153 -11.75 14.96 0.22
N THR A 154 -12.91 15.52 -0.15
CA THR A 154 -13.58 16.56 0.65
C THR A 154 -14.15 16.08 1.99
N THR A 155 -14.30 14.76 2.23
CA THR A 155 -14.83 14.25 3.49
C THR A 155 -14.10 13.01 3.99
N SER A 156 -14.04 12.83 5.32
CA SER A 156 -13.40 11.67 5.96
C SER A 156 -14.02 10.32 5.56
N ALA A 157 -15.31 10.31 5.19
CA ALA A 157 -15.99 9.11 4.69
C ALA A 157 -15.44 8.67 3.32
N LYS A 158 -15.04 9.62 2.47
CA LYS A 158 -14.47 9.38 1.14
C LYS A 158 -12.99 8.94 1.18
N ASP A 159 -12.27 9.27 2.25
CA ASP A 159 -10.95 8.70 2.54
C ASP A 159 -11.05 7.23 3.03
N ARG A 160 -12.21 6.80 3.53
CA ARG A 160 -12.46 5.43 4.06
C ARG A 160 -13.08 4.49 3.04
N GLU A 161 -13.99 5.01 2.21
CA GLU A 161 -14.81 4.28 1.25
C GLU A 161 -14.53 4.80 -0.16
N GLY A 162 -13.29 4.65 -0.58
CA GLY A 162 -12.86 5.05 -1.88
C GLY A 162 -12.99 3.94 -2.90
N ASP A 163 -13.44 4.26 -4.10
CA ASP A 163 -13.67 3.29 -5.16
C ASP A 163 -12.51 3.23 -6.17
N TRP A 164 -11.36 3.86 -5.90
CA TRP A 164 -10.24 3.91 -6.86
C TRP A 164 -8.91 3.46 -6.29
N ILE A 165 -8.06 3.04 -7.22
CA ILE A 165 -6.60 3.09 -7.07
C ILE A 165 -6.11 4.36 -7.78
N THR A 166 -5.60 5.32 -7.02
CA THR A 166 -5.25 6.66 -7.53
C THR A 166 -4.01 7.22 -6.85
N THR A 167 -3.45 8.29 -7.42
CA THR A 167 -2.40 9.07 -6.76
C THR A 167 -2.97 10.16 -5.86
N ARG A 168 -2.26 10.45 -4.77
CA ARG A 168 -2.56 11.54 -3.83
C ARG A 168 -1.30 12.30 -3.46
N VAL A 169 -1.47 13.58 -3.15
CA VAL A 169 -0.44 14.36 -2.44
C VAL A 169 -0.94 14.54 -1.02
N ARG A 170 -0.09 14.20 -0.05
CA ARG A 170 -0.40 14.32 1.37
C ARG A 170 0.71 15.05 2.10
N SER A 171 0.38 15.70 3.20
CA SER A 171 1.38 16.14 4.17
C SER A 171 2.02 14.92 4.83
N ILE A 172 3.31 14.99 5.18
CA ILE A 172 4.01 13.92 5.91
C ILE A 172 3.28 13.57 7.22
N GLY A 173 2.66 14.55 7.88
CA GLY A 173 1.89 14.32 9.11
C GLY A 173 0.48 13.75 8.90
N GLY A 174 0.04 13.61 7.65
CA GLY A 174 -1.33 13.26 7.28
C GLY A 174 -2.24 14.48 7.04
N THR A 175 -3.49 14.23 6.70
CA THR A 175 -4.47 15.25 6.29
C THR A 175 -5.77 15.09 7.08
N GLY A 176 -6.31 16.20 7.61
CA GLY A 176 -7.58 16.16 8.35
C GLY A 176 -7.53 15.20 9.55
N SER A 177 -8.49 14.27 9.60
CA SER A 177 -8.58 13.23 10.64
C SER A 177 -7.61 12.05 10.42
N LEU A 178 -7.04 11.90 9.22
CA LEU A 178 -6.11 10.84 8.87
C LEU A 178 -4.69 11.27 9.21
N LYS A 179 -4.11 10.68 10.26
CA LYS A 179 -2.77 11.02 10.78
C LYS A 179 -1.77 9.93 10.48
N THR A 180 -0.58 10.32 10.03
CA THR A 180 0.52 9.39 9.76
C THR A 180 0.97 8.69 11.04
N MET A 181 1.06 7.37 10.99
CA MET A 181 1.65 6.54 12.04
C MET A 181 3.13 6.28 11.80
N GLY A 182 3.54 6.25 10.53
CA GLY A 182 4.93 6.11 10.09
C GLY A 182 5.04 5.51 8.69
N PHE A 183 6.27 5.16 8.33
CA PHE A 183 6.66 4.63 7.04
C PHE A 183 7.46 3.35 7.21
N VAL A 184 7.12 2.33 6.43
CA VAL A 184 7.93 1.11 6.29
C VAL A 184 8.77 1.29 5.02
N THR A 185 10.00 1.75 5.19
CA THR A 185 10.89 2.09 4.08
C THR A 185 11.45 0.85 3.38
N PRO A 186 11.94 0.94 2.13
CA PRO A 186 12.64 -0.16 1.48
C PRO A 186 13.80 -0.73 2.31
N GLN A 187 14.56 0.11 3.01
CA GLN A 187 15.58 -0.33 3.98
C GLN A 187 14.98 -1.16 5.11
N SER A 188 13.84 -0.74 5.67
CA SER A 188 13.15 -1.46 6.74
C SER A 188 12.58 -2.80 6.25
N ILE A 189 12.10 -2.85 5.01
CA ILE A 189 11.66 -4.08 4.35
C ILE A 189 12.85 -5.03 4.21
N LEU A 190 13.96 -4.59 3.63
CA LEU A 190 15.15 -5.43 3.48
C LEU A 190 15.68 -5.94 4.83
N ALA A 191 15.70 -5.10 5.87
CA ALA A 191 16.09 -5.50 7.22
C ALA A 191 15.16 -6.60 7.79
N LEU A 192 13.85 -6.51 7.55
CA LEU A 192 12.90 -7.57 7.94
C LEU A 192 13.20 -8.90 7.26
N LEU A 193 13.62 -8.88 6.00
CA LEU A 193 13.86 -10.10 5.22
C LEU A 193 15.12 -10.86 5.65
N GLU A 194 16.02 -10.21 6.39
CA GLU A 194 17.24 -10.83 6.92
C GLU A 194 17.08 -11.32 8.38
N ALA A 195 16.15 -10.74 9.14
CA ALA A 195 15.83 -11.14 10.53
C ALA A 195 15.13 -12.51 10.62
#